data_AF-A0A4S8PYD7-F1
#
_entry.id   AF-A0A4S8PYD7-F1
#
_cell.length_a   1.000
_cell.length_b   1.000
_cell.length_c   1.000
_cell.angle_alpha   90.00
_cell.angle_beta   90.00
_cell.angle_gamma   90.00
#
_symmetry.space_group_name_H-M   'P 1'
#
loop_
_entity.id
_entity.type
_entity.pdbx_description
1 polymer ?
#
loop_
_entity_poly.entity_id
_entity_poly.type
_entity_poly.pdbx_seq_one_letter_code
_entity_poly.pdbx_strand_id
1 'polypeptide(L)'
;MSDTFKPTAAVAKQAARGLELRQKFNRGGTQVGVARARDLKNQRNLSEDTMKRMKSYFARHKVDKRAKNFGDDDNPSAGYIAWLLWGGDAGRDWVKEQLQ
;
A
#
# COMPACT_ATOMS: atom_id res chain seq x y z
N MET A 1 -18.61 -16.95 9.56
CA MET A 1 -17.43 -16.26 10.14
C MET A 1 -16.92 -15.33 9.07
N SER A 2 -16.59 -14.08 9.37
CA SER A 2 -16.01 -13.18 8.38
C SER A 2 -14.56 -13.56 8.16
N ASP A 3 -14.17 -13.88 6.92
CA ASP A 3 -12.78 -14.18 6.60
C ASP A 3 -11.92 -12.95 6.89
N THR A 4 -10.81 -13.19 7.58
CA THR A 4 -9.83 -12.14 7.89
C THR A 4 -8.46 -12.52 7.36
N PHE A 5 -7.77 -11.54 6.80
CA PHE A 5 -6.53 -11.73 6.06
C PHE A 5 -5.40 -11.02 6.77
N LYS A 6 -4.36 -11.78 7.15
CA LYS A 6 -3.17 -11.22 7.80
C LYS A 6 -2.14 -10.80 6.74
N PRO A 7 -1.67 -9.53 6.73
CA PRO A 7 -0.62 -9.09 5.82
C PRO A 7 0.69 -9.86 6.04
N THR A 8 1.42 -10.14 4.96
CA THR A 8 2.76 -10.73 5.04
C THR A 8 3.79 -9.70 5.54
N ALA A 9 4.95 -10.17 6.00
CA ALA A 9 6.04 -9.29 6.42
C ALA A 9 6.51 -8.35 5.29
N ALA A 10 6.47 -8.80 4.03
CA ALA A 10 6.82 -7.99 2.88
C ALA A 10 5.84 -6.81 2.69
N VAL A 11 4.54 -7.06 2.86
CA VAL A 11 3.49 -6.01 2.81
C VAL A 11 3.72 -4.99 3.93
N ALA A 12 3.97 -5.48 5.15
CA ALA A 12 4.22 -4.62 6.32
C ALA A 12 5.46 -3.73 6.11
N LYS A 13 6.55 -4.28 5.56
CA LYS A 13 7.79 -3.55 5.26
C LYS A 13 7.56 -2.42 4.25
N GLN A 14 6.81 -2.69 3.17
CA GLN A 14 6.49 -1.68 2.16
C GLN A 14 5.61 -0.55 2.74
N ALA A 15 4.60 -0.91 3.54
CA ALA A 15 3.75 0.07 4.22
C ALA A 15 4.53 0.96 5.21
N ALA A 16 5.46 0.37 5.96
CA ALA A 16 6.36 1.10 6.85
C ALA A 16 7.22 2.11 6.08
N ARG A 17 7.85 1.68 4.98
CA ARG A 17 8.62 2.56 4.09
C ARG A 17 7.76 3.69 3.52
N GLY A 18 6.52 3.40 3.13
CA GLY A 18 5.58 4.43 2.65
C GLY A 18 5.30 5.51 3.70
N LEU A 19 5.13 5.12 4.97
CA LEU A 19 4.94 6.07 6.08
C LEU A 19 6.17 6.93 6.31
N GLU A 20 7.37 6.35 6.28
CA GLU A 20 8.64 7.06 6.43
C GLU A 20 8.84 8.09 5.31
N LEU A 21 8.62 7.68 4.06
CA LEU A 21 8.74 8.58 2.90
C LEU A 21 7.70 9.69 2.95
N ARG A 22 6.46 9.40 3.35
CA ARG A 22 5.44 10.43 3.53
C ARG A 22 5.84 11.43 4.63
N GLN A 23 6.43 10.96 5.73
CA GLN A 23 6.92 11.84 6.78
C GLN A 23 8.07 12.73 6.28
N LYS A 24 9.01 12.18 5.51
CA LYS A 24 10.15 12.91 4.96
C LYS A 24 9.77 13.93 3.89
N PHE A 25 8.92 13.56 2.94
CA PHE A 25 8.60 14.37 1.75
C PHE A 25 7.25 15.09 1.82
N ASN A 26 6.46 14.85 2.87
CA ASN A 26 5.15 15.45 3.10
C ASN A 26 4.19 15.39 1.90
N ARG A 27 4.19 14.28 1.16
CA ARG A 27 3.31 14.07 0.00
C ARG A 27 2.94 12.60 -0.18
N GLY A 28 1.93 12.36 -1.02
CA GLY A 28 1.45 11.02 -1.36
C GLY A 28 0.39 10.49 -0.40
N GLY A 29 -0.69 9.94 -0.98
CA GLY A 29 -1.80 9.30 -0.28
C GLY A 29 -2.71 10.26 0.50
N THR A 30 -3.93 9.81 0.74
CA THR A 30 -4.88 10.47 1.65
C THR A 30 -4.74 9.92 3.07
N GLN A 31 -5.47 10.48 4.04
CA GLN A 31 -5.53 9.92 5.40
C GLN A 31 -6.00 8.46 5.43
N VAL A 32 -6.82 8.05 4.46
CA VAL A 32 -7.21 6.63 4.28
C VAL A 32 -6.00 5.76 3.95
N GLY A 33 -5.12 6.23 3.06
CA GLY A 33 -3.87 5.52 2.74
C GLY A 33 -2.94 5.43 3.94
N VAL A 34 -2.85 6.49 4.75
CA VAL A 34 -2.05 6.50 5.98
C VAL A 34 -2.59 5.50 7.02
N ALA A 35 -3.90 5.51 7.24
CA ALA A 35 -4.55 4.56 8.13
C ALA A 35 -4.32 3.11 7.66
N ARG A 36 -4.49 2.86 6.35
CA ARG A 36 -4.18 1.55 5.75
C ARG A 36 -2.74 1.14 5.99
N ALA A 37 -1.78 2.03 5.77
CA ALA A 37 -0.36 1.74 5.98
C ALA A 37 -0.05 1.38 7.45
N ARG A 38 -0.71 2.05 8.41
CA ARG A 38 -0.58 1.73 9.84
C ARG A 38 -1.14 0.35 10.16
N ASP A 39 -2.28 -0.03 9.60
CA ASP A 39 -2.83 -1.38 9.78
C ASP A 39 -1.88 -2.44 9.19
N LEU A 40 -1.38 -2.20 7.97
CA LEU A 40 -0.49 -3.11 7.25
C LEU A 40 0.86 -3.27 7.96
N LYS A 41 1.51 -2.18 8.37
CA LYS A 41 2.79 -2.20 9.11
C LYS A 41 2.69 -3.04 10.38
N ASN A 42 1.54 -2.97 11.07
CA ASN A 42 1.30 -3.71 12.31
C ASN A 42 0.71 -5.11 12.06
N GLN A 43 0.66 -5.56 10.80
CA GLN A 43 0.08 -6.85 10.38
C GLN A 43 -1.29 -7.14 11.01
N ARG A 44 -2.14 -6.12 11.10
CA ARG A 44 -3.51 -6.29 11.57
C ARG A 44 -4.31 -7.11 10.56
N ASN A 45 -5.15 -8.00 11.08
CA ASN A 45 -6.10 -8.75 10.25
C ASN A 45 -7.07 -7.80 9.54
N LEU A 46 -7.23 -7.97 8.24
CA LEU A 46 -8.10 -7.17 7.40
C LEU A 46 -9.33 -7.95 6.98
N SER A 47 -10.48 -7.28 6.86
CA SER A 47 -11.68 -7.88 6.28
C SER A 47 -11.57 -8.09 4.77
N GLU A 48 -12.37 -8.99 4.22
CA GLU A 48 -12.47 -9.21 2.76
C GLU A 48 -12.80 -7.92 1.99
N ASP A 49 -13.72 -7.08 2.50
CA ASP A 49 -14.04 -5.78 1.89
C ASP A 49 -12.83 -4.86 1.81
N THR A 50 -11.96 -4.92 2.83
CA THR A 50 -10.73 -4.16 2.85
C THR A 50 -9.76 -4.68 1.79
N MET A 51 -9.63 -6.00 1.66
CA MET A 51 -8.84 -6.62 0.60
C MET A 51 -9.35 -6.22 -0.79
N LYS A 52 -10.67 -6.22 -1.01
CA LYS A 52 -11.30 -5.78 -2.27
C LYS A 52 -11.01 -4.32 -2.56
N ARG A 53 -11.07 -3.44 -1.56
CA ARG A 53 -10.68 -2.03 -1.68
C ARG A 53 -9.22 -1.87 -2.07
N MET A 54 -8.31 -2.66 -1.48
CA MET A 54 -6.89 -2.68 -1.86
C MET A 54 -6.71 -3.14 -3.31
N LYS A 55 -7.34 -4.24 -3.73
CA LYS A 55 -7.31 -4.75 -5.11
C LYS A 55 -7.75 -3.68 -6.12
N SER A 56 -8.88 -3.01 -5.85
CA SER A 56 -9.40 -1.89 -6.67
C SER A 56 -8.50 -0.66 -6.65
N TYR A 57 -7.80 -0.37 -5.55
CA TYR A 57 -6.81 0.70 -5.49
C TYR A 57 -5.66 0.42 -6.47
N PHE A 58 -5.05 -0.76 -6.38
CA PHE A 58 -3.90 -1.12 -7.23
C PHE A 58 -4.26 -1.20 -8.72
N ALA A 59 -5.46 -1.65 -9.07
CA ALA A 59 -5.92 -1.67 -10.45
C ALA A 59 -5.96 -0.27 -11.07
N ARG A 60 -6.51 0.72 -10.34
CA ARG A 60 -6.64 2.11 -10.82
C ARG A 60 -5.32 2.87 -10.84
N HIS A 61 -4.44 2.62 -9.87
CA HIS A 61 -3.20 3.37 -9.70
C HIS A 61 -1.98 2.68 -10.34
N LYS A 62 -2.18 1.61 -11.11
CA LYS A 62 -1.11 0.99 -11.91
C LYS A 62 -0.46 1.99 -12.88
N VAL A 63 -1.24 2.95 -13.38
CA VAL A 63 -0.75 4.00 -14.29
C VAL A 63 0.27 4.93 -13.61
N ASP A 64 0.20 5.11 -12.29
CA ASP A 64 1.12 5.97 -11.53
C ASP A 64 2.56 5.48 -11.60
N LYS A 65 2.78 4.18 -11.88
CA LYS A 65 4.12 3.61 -12.08
C LYS A 65 4.86 4.21 -13.28
N ARG A 66 4.16 4.91 -14.18
CA ARG A 66 4.72 5.61 -15.34
C ARG A 66 5.17 7.04 -15.03
N ALA A 67 4.86 7.56 -13.84
CA ALA A 67 5.23 8.91 -13.45
C ALA A 67 6.76 9.03 -13.28
N LYS A 68 7.28 10.23 -13.56
CA LYS A 68 8.68 10.57 -13.26
C LYS A 68 8.97 10.32 -11.77
N ASN A 69 10.13 9.74 -11.49
CA ASN A 69 10.62 9.39 -10.15
C ASN A 69 9.74 8.39 -9.38
N PHE A 70 8.97 7.55 -10.07
CA PHE A 70 8.33 6.42 -9.41
C PHE A 70 9.42 5.42 -8.96
N GLY A 71 9.53 5.19 -7.65
CA GLY A 71 10.56 4.31 -7.09
C GLY A 71 11.92 4.96 -6.83
N ASP A 72 12.02 6.28 -6.97
CA ASP A 72 13.24 7.03 -6.62
C ASP A 72 13.38 7.11 -5.09
N ASP A 73 14.55 6.77 -4.55
CA ASP A 73 14.79 6.76 -3.10
C ASP A 73 15.06 8.15 -2.50
N ASP A 74 15.53 9.10 -3.32
CA ASP A 74 15.93 10.45 -2.91
C ASP A 74 14.83 11.48 -3.16
N ASN A 75 14.01 11.29 -4.19
CA ASN A 75 12.92 12.18 -4.57
C ASN A 75 11.72 11.42 -5.16
N PRO A 76 11.09 10.51 -4.38
CA PRO A 76 9.99 9.67 -4.86
C PRO A 76 8.78 10.50 -5.27
N SER A 77 8.11 10.06 -6.33
CA SER A 77 6.83 10.63 -6.75
C SER A 77 5.74 10.44 -5.68
N ALA A 78 4.75 11.33 -5.65
CA ALA A 78 3.60 11.20 -4.75
C ALA A 78 2.82 9.89 -4.99
N GLY A 79 2.77 9.42 -6.25
CA GLY A 79 2.18 8.14 -6.63
C GLY A 79 2.93 6.95 -6.04
N TYR A 80 4.27 6.98 -6.02
CA TYR A 80 5.07 5.91 -5.40
C TYR A 80 4.86 5.85 -3.89
N ILE A 81 4.87 7.00 -3.21
CA ILE A 81 4.59 7.04 -1.77
C ILE A 81 3.19 6.50 -1.49
N ALA A 82 2.17 6.93 -2.25
CA ALA A 82 0.82 6.42 -2.13
C ALA A 82 0.77 4.90 -2.35
N TRP A 83 1.44 4.40 -3.39
CA TRP A 83 1.52 2.97 -3.71
C TRP A 83 2.08 2.17 -2.53
N LEU A 84 3.16 2.64 -1.91
CA LEU A 84 3.75 2.00 -0.73
C LEU A 84 2.83 2.03 0.50
N LEU A 85 2.08 3.12 0.73
CA LEU A 85 1.12 3.19 1.84
C LEU A 85 0.03 2.09 1.74
N TRP A 86 -0.28 1.63 0.53
CA TRP A 86 -1.19 0.51 0.31
C TRP A 86 -0.51 -0.87 0.36
N GLY A 87 0.78 -0.93 0.70
CA GLY A 87 1.57 -2.17 0.79
C GLY A 87 2.45 -2.43 -0.42
N GLY A 88 2.46 -1.52 -1.39
CA GLY A 88 3.28 -1.58 -2.59
C GLY A 88 3.08 -2.84 -3.43
N ASP A 89 4.11 -3.29 -4.14
CA ASP A 89 3.99 -4.45 -5.02
C ASP A 89 3.69 -5.74 -4.24
N ALA A 90 4.27 -5.89 -3.04
CA ALA A 90 3.94 -7.00 -2.14
C ALA A 90 2.45 -6.99 -1.76
N GLY A 91 1.89 -5.81 -1.47
CA GLY A 91 0.46 -5.65 -1.16
C GLY A 91 -0.42 -5.99 -2.35
N ARG A 92 -0.05 -5.55 -3.55
CA ARG A 92 -0.76 -5.88 -4.79
C ARG A 92 -0.82 -7.37 -5.04
N ASP A 93 0.31 -8.05 -4.92
CA ASP A 93 0.41 -9.49 -5.22
C ASP A 93 -0.32 -10.30 -4.15
N TRP A 94 -0.16 -9.92 -2.89
CA TRP A 94 -0.89 -10.52 -1.78
C TRP A 94 -2.42 -10.44 -1.96
N VAL A 95 -2.99 -9.27 -2.26
CA VAL A 95 -4.46 -9.18 -2.43
C VAL A 95 -4.95 -9.92 -3.68
N LYS A 96 -4.10 -10.08 -4.70
CA LYS A 96 -4.43 -10.87 -5.89
C LYS A 96 -4.46 -12.36 -5.58
N GLU A 97 -3.54 -12.84 -4.74
CA GLU A 97 -3.45 -14.23 -4.30
C GLU A 97 -4.60 -14.61 -3.35
N GLN A 98 -4.94 -13.73 -2.40
CA GLN A 98 -5.96 -14.03 -1.39
C GLN A 98 -7.40 -13.90 -1.90
N LEU A 99 -7.64 -13.09 -2.95
CA LEU A 99 -8.96 -12.86 -3.55
C LEU A 99 -9.06 -13.43 -4.96
N GLN A 100 -8.51 -14.63 -5.16
CA GLN A 100 -8.63 -15.35 -6.43
C GLN A 100 -10.10 -15.62 -6.77
#